data_AF-A0A1F6K9X1-F1
#
_entry.id   AF-A0A1F6K9X1-F1
#
_cell.length_a   1.000
_cell.length_b   1.000
_cell.length_c   1.000
_cell.angle_alpha   90.00
_cell.angle_beta   90.00
_cell.angle_gamma   90.00
#
_symmetry.space_group_name_H-M   'P 1'
#
loop_
_entity.id
_entity.type
_entity.pdbx_description
1 polymer ?
#
loop_
_entity_poly.entity_id
_entity_poly.type
_entity_poly.pdbx_seq_one_letter_code
_entity_poly.pdbx_strand_id
1 'polypeptide(L)'
;MKKELQLESCLWEAVSENPPGTITAADLRIVVSGKPYLLSVATTQHVEEVKQVLQKDFAHEALPDNAFFIVDQKDLASQEELCRKIAQTPLNQIQPFLTELPKD
;
A
#
# COMPACT_ATOMS: atom_id res chain seq x y z
N MET A 1 8.75 -17.03 16.86
CA MET A 1 8.19 -17.57 15.60
C MET A 1 7.85 -16.39 14.71
N LYS A 2 8.45 -16.27 13.52
CA LYS A 2 8.04 -15.25 12.54
C LYS A 2 6.76 -15.77 11.88
N LYS A 3 5.63 -15.08 12.06
CA LYS A 3 4.40 -15.37 11.32
C LYS A 3 4.57 -14.76 9.92
N GLU A 4 4.89 -15.59 8.94
CA GLU A 4 4.91 -15.18 7.53
C GLU A 4 3.48 -14.86 7.07
N LEU A 5 3.35 -13.90 6.16
CA LEU A 5 2.07 -13.52 5.58
C LEU A 5 1.63 -14.62 4.59
N GLN A 6 0.58 -15.38 4.91
CA GLN A 6 -0.03 -16.31 3.95
C GLN A 6 -1.00 -15.54 3.06
N LEU A 7 -0.47 -15.02 1.96
CA LEU A 7 -1.21 -14.24 0.98
C LEU A 7 -1.85 -15.19 -0.05
N GLU A 8 -3.18 -15.22 -0.08
CA GLU A 8 -3.98 -16.08 -0.98
C GLU A 8 -4.25 -15.41 -2.33
N SER A 9 -4.38 -14.08 -2.34
CA SER A 9 -4.50 -13.27 -3.54
C SER A 9 -3.95 -11.87 -3.32
N CYS A 10 -3.54 -11.21 -4.41
CA CYS A 10 -3.08 -9.82 -4.44
C CYS A 10 -3.34 -9.24 -5.83
N LEU A 11 -4.20 -8.22 -5.89
CA LEU A 11 -4.70 -7.60 -7.12
C LEU A 11 -4.66 -6.07 -7.00
N TRP A 12 -4.35 -5.38 -8.10
CA TRP A 12 -4.50 -3.94 -8.19
C TRP A 12 -5.98 -3.54 -8.19
N GLU A 13 -6.35 -2.62 -7.30
CA GLU A 13 -7.66 -1.95 -7.31
C GLU A 13 -7.54 -0.56 -7.96
N ALA A 14 -6.46 0.16 -7.64
CA ALA A 14 -6.17 1.48 -8.19
C ALA A 14 -4.66 1.69 -8.28
N VAL A 15 -4.22 2.51 -9.24
CA VAL A 15 -2.83 2.94 -9.39
C VAL A 15 -2.77 4.44 -9.57
N SER A 16 -1.77 5.06 -8.96
CA SER A 16 -1.43 6.46 -9.16
C SER A 16 -0.10 6.53 -9.90
N GLU A 17 -0.07 7.28 -10.99
CA GLU A 17 1.14 7.49 -11.79
C GLU A 17 1.55 8.95 -11.78
N ASN A 18 2.84 9.20 -11.51
CA ASN A 18 3.42 10.54 -11.60
C ASN A 18 4.95 10.46 -11.75
N PRO A 19 5.55 10.84 -12.89
CA PRO A 19 4.92 11.22 -14.16
C PRO A 19 4.17 10.04 -14.82
N PRO A 20 3.41 10.27 -15.91
CA PRO A 20 2.72 9.19 -16.64
C PRO A 20 3.65 8.01 -16.97
N GLY A 21 3.19 6.79 -16.71
CA GLY A 21 3.97 5.56 -16.89
C GLY A 21 4.92 5.22 -15.72
N THR A 22 4.96 6.02 -14.65
CA THR A 22 5.70 5.72 -13.42
C THR A 22 4.72 5.63 -12.25
N ILE A 23 4.45 4.41 -11.78
CA ILE A 23 3.53 4.17 -10.66
C ILE A 23 4.17 4.62 -9.35
N THR A 24 3.57 5.56 -8.65
CA THR A 24 4.07 6.12 -7.38
C THR A 24 3.26 5.67 -6.17
N ALA A 25 2.03 5.21 -6.39
CA ALA A 25 1.19 4.56 -5.37
C ALA A 25 0.23 3.56 -6.01
N ALA A 26 -0.23 2.58 -5.22
CA ALA A 26 -1.22 1.61 -5.65
C ALA A 26 -2.06 1.14 -4.46
N ASP A 27 -3.32 0.83 -4.71
CA ASP A 27 -4.19 0.12 -3.78
C ASP A 27 -4.27 -1.34 -4.17
N LEU A 28 -4.02 -2.22 -3.19
CA LEU A 28 -4.04 -3.66 -3.37
C LEU A 28 -5.20 -4.29 -2.62
N ARG A 29 -6.02 -5.07 -3.32
CA ARG A 29 -6.89 -6.05 -2.67
C ARG A 29 -6.08 -7.31 -2.42
N ILE A 30 -5.87 -7.64 -1.15
CA ILE A 30 -5.17 -8.86 -0.73
C ILE A 30 -6.09 -9.75 0.11
N VAL A 31 -5.90 -11.06 0.05
CA VAL A 31 -6.59 -12.00 0.95
C VAL A 31 -5.57 -12.66 1.88
N VAL A 32 -5.80 -12.54 3.18
CA VAL A 32 -4.93 -13.10 4.23
C VAL A 32 -5.80 -13.93 5.16
N SER A 33 -5.54 -15.24 5.23
CA SER A 33 -6.30 -16.18 6.08
C SER A 33 -7.81 -16.13 5.81
N GLY A 34 -8.21 -16.13 4.53
CA GLY A 34 -9.60 -16.10 4.08
C GLY A 34 -10.35 -14.80 4.34
N LYS A 35 -9.64 -13.71 4.67
CA LYS A 35 -10.21 -12.36 4.84
C LYS A 35 -9.65 -11.39 3.81
N PRO A 36 -10.50 -10.63 3.10
CA PRO A 36 -10.05 -9.59 2.18
C PRO A 36 -9.64 -8.32 2.94
N TYR A 37 -8.54 -7.71 2.51
CA TYR A 37 -8.03 -6.44 3.00
C TYR A 37 -7.65 -5.53 1.83
N LEU A 38 -7.76 -4.23 2.05
CA LEU A 38 -7.13 -3.22 1.24
C LEU A 38 -5.78 -2.87 1.86
N LEU A 39 -4.75 -2.78 1.02
CA LEU A 39 -3.42 -2.30 1.38
C LEU A 39 -3.03 -1.18 0.40
N SER A 40 -3.00 0.05 0.90
CA SER A 40 -2.48 1.19 0.14
C SER A 40 -0.95 1.23 0.26
N VAL A 41 -0.26 1.21 -0.86
CA VAL A 41 1.20 1.32 -0.95
C VAL A 41 1.60 2.59 -1.67
N ALA A 42 2.72 3.18 -1.28
CA ALA A 42 3.23 4.37 -1.93
C ALA A 42 4.76 4.45 -1.82
N THR A 43 5.39 5.20 -2.71
CA THR A 43 6.79 5.61 -2.52
C THR A 43 6.90 6.72 -1.49
N THR A 44 8.08 6.89 -0.90
CA THR A 44 8.37 8.01 0.00
C THR A 44 8.05 9.36 -0.67
N GLN A 45 8.45 9.52 -1.94
CA GLN A 45 8.19 10.74 -2.71
C GLN A 45 6.69 11.03 -2.81
N HIS A 46 5.87 10.02 -3.13
CA HIS A 46 4.42 10.19 -3.22
C HIS A 46 3.81 10.66 -1.89
N VAL A 47 4.25 10.06 -0.78
CA VAL A 47 3.77 10.45 0.55
C VAL A 47 4.18 11.87 0.92
N GLU A 48 5.38 12.30 0.54
CA GLU A 48 5.81 13.70 0.71
C GLU A 48 4.98 14.67 -0.12
N GLU A 49 4.66 14.33 -1.38
CA GLU A 49 3.80 15.12 -2.26
C GLU A 49 2.39 15.27 -1.65
N VAL A 50 1.78 14.17 -1.20
CA VAL A 50 0.46 14.19 -0.54
C VAL A 50 0.49 15.04 0.74
N LYS A 51 1.54 14.92 1.56
CA LYS A 51 1.69 15.75 2.77
C LYS A 51 1.79 17.24 2.44
N GLN A 52 2.51 17.61 1.39
CA GLN A 52 2.62 19.01 0.97
C GLN A 52 1.28 19.56 0.47
N VAL A 53 0.52 18.77 -0.28
CA VAL A 53 -0.83 19.15 -0.75
C VAL A 53 -1.78 19.32 0.43
N LEU A 54 -1.83 18.34 1.35
CA LEU A 54 -2.68 18.41 2.54
C LEU A 54 -2.34 19.62 3.41
N GLN A 55 -1.05 19.89 3.66
CA GLN A 55 -0.65 21.07 4.45
C GLN A 55 -1.01 22.40 3.78
N LYS A 56 -0.98 22.45 2.45
CA LYS A 56 -1.30 23.66 1.67
C LYS A 56 -2.80 23.93 1.62
N ASP A 57 -3.60 22.88 1.41
CA ASP A 57 -5.04 23.01 1.18
C ASP A 57 -5.85 22.87 2.48
N PHE A 58 -5.28 22.20 3.50
CA PHE A 58 -5.90 21.88 4.78
C PHE A 58 -4.87 22.02 5.92
N ALA A 59 -4.62 23.25 6.37
CA ALA A 59 -3.58 23.62 7.35
C ALA A 59 -3.57 22.86 8.71
N HIS A 60 -4.54 21.98 8.94
CA HIS A 60 -4.69 21.16 10.16
C HIS A 60 -4.87 19.67 9.91
N GLU A 61 -4.90 19.20 8.65
CA GLU A 61 -5.01 17.77 8.36
C GLU A 61 -3.63 17.14 8.21
N ALA A 62 -3.34 16.18 9.09
CA ALA A 62 -2.15 15.35 9.00
C ALA A 62 -2.52 14.03 8.31
N LEU A 63 -1.70 13.61 7.35
CA LEU A 63 -1.79 12.28 6.78
C LEU A 63 -1.52 11.25 7.90
N PRO A 64 -2.43 10.27 8.13
CA PRO A 64 -2.21 9.24 9.14
C PRO A 64 -0.90 8.47 8.89
N ASP A 65 -0.16 8.15 9.95
CA ASP A 65 1.11 7.43 9.85
C ASP A 65 0.95 6.03 9.22
N ASN A 66 -0.26 5.46 9.29
CA ASN A 66 -0.60 4.17 8.72
C ASN A 66 -1.42 4.25 7.42
N ALA A 67 -1.44 5.41 6.75
CA ALA A 67 -2.17 5.58 5.50
C ALA A 67 -1.54 4.78 4.34
N PHE A 68 -0.20 4.67 4.31
CA PHE A 68 0.51 3.98 3.23
C PHE A 68 1.61 3.07 3.76
N PHE A 69 1.69 1.85 3.23
CA PHE A 69 2.85 1.01 3.36
C PHE A 69 3.93 1.44 2.36
N ILE A 70 5.06 1.93 2.87
CA ILE A 70 6.11 2.53 2.04
C ILE A 70 6.94 1.45 1.34
N VAL A 71 7.07 1.58 0.01
CA VAL A 71 7.86 0.65 -0.82
C VAL A 71 8.86 1.40 -1.70
N ASP A 72 9.83 0.68 -2.26
CA ASP A 72 10.76 1.28 -3.22
C ASP A 72 10.06 1.39 -4.58
N GLN A 73 10.42 2.40 -5.37
CA GLN A 73 9.89 2.61 -6.71
C GLN A 73 10.01 1.36 -7.62
N LYS A 74 11.07 0.58 -7.47
CA LYS A 74 11.28 -0.66 -8.24
C LYS A 74 10.23 -1.72 -7.95
N ASP A 75 9.67 -1.76 -6.75
CA ASP A 75 8.69 -2.78 -6.37
C ASP A 75 7.32 -2.46 -6.98
N LEU A 76 7.09 -1.20 -7.38
CA LEU A 76 5.89 -0.76 -8.10
C LEU A 76 5.99 -0.92 -9.63
N ALA A 77 7.08 -1.49 -10.15
CA ALA A 77 7.25 -1.67 -11.59
C ALA A 77 6.23 -2.67 -12.19
N SER A 78 5.69 -3.57 -11.37
CA SER A 78 4.62 -4.49 -11.76
C SER A 78 3.82 -5.00 -10.56
N GLN A 79 2.58 -5.47 -10.78
CA GLN A 79 1.79 -6.11 -9.73
C GLN A 79 2.50 -7.33 -9.15
N GLU A 80 3.17 -8.12 -9.99
CA GLU A 80 3.85 -9.35 -9.55
C GLU A 80 4.97 -9.05 -8.55
N GLU A 81 5.82 -8.06 -8.83
CA GLU A 81 6.93 -7.68 -7.94
C GLU A 81 6.42 -7.14 -6.61
N LEU A 82 5.41 -6.28 -6.66
CA LEU A 82 4.78 -5.74 -5.47
C LEU A 82 4.17 -6.85 -4.61
N CYS A 83 3.35 -7.72 -5.20
CA CYS A 83 2.72 -8.84 -4.50
C CYS A 83 3.77 -9.79 -3.90
N ARG A 84 4.89 -10.03 -4.59
CA ARG A 84 6.01 -10.82 -4.07
C ARG A 84 6.64 -10.15 -2.85
N LYS A 85 6.87 -8.84 -2.88
CA LYS A 85 7.39 -8.08 -1.73
C LYS A 85 6.42 -8.14 -0.54
N ILE A 86 5.12 -7.95 -0.78
CA ILE A 86 4.09 -8.03 0.27
C ILE A 86 4.07 -9.43 0.90
N ALA A 87 4.08 -10.49 0.10
CA ALA A 87 4.09 -11.87 0.60
C ALA A 87 5.34 -12.20 1.44
N GLN A 88 6.49 -11.60 1.11
CA GLN A 88 7.75 -11.78 1.86
C GLN A 88 7.85 -10.89 3.10
N THR A 89 6.97 -9.91 3.24
CA THR A 89 7.01 -8.97 4.35
C THR A 89 6.34 -9.58 5.58
N PRO A 90 6.96 -9.49 6.77
CA PRO A 90 6.35 -9.99 8.00
C PRO A 90 4.99 -9.36 8.27
N LEU A 91 4.00 -10.17 8.67
CA LEU A 91 2.64 -9.68 8.93
C LEU A 91 2.60 -8.50 9.90
N ASN A 92 3.43 -8.50 10.95
CA ASN A 92 3.46 -7.42 11.93
C ASN A 92 3.92 -6.05 11.36
N GLN A 93 4.59 -6.05 10.21
CA GLN A 93 4.98 -4.81 9.52
C GLN A 93 3.87 -4.31 8.58
N ILE A 94 3.08 -5.21 7.99
CA ILE A 94 1.99 -4.84 7.08
C ILE A 94 0.68 -4.55 7.85
N GLN A 95 0.43 -5.25 8.95
CA GLN A 95 -0.83 -5.23 9.69
C GLN A 95 -1.36 -3.81 10.00
N PRO A 96 -0.55 -2.81 10.38
CA PRO A 96 -1.06 -1.46 10.65
C PRO A 96 -1.70 -0.77 9.44
N PHE A 97 -1.33 -1.19 8.23
CA PHE A 97 -1.74 -0.61 6.95
C PHE A 97 -2.90 -1.38 6.30
N LEU A 98 -3.32 -2.50 6.88
CA LEU A 98 -4.43 -3.30 6.35
C LEU A 98 -5.77 -2.73 6.80
N THR A 99 -6.63 -2.46 5.84
CA THR A 99 -8.04 -2.11 6.07
C THR A 99 -8.90 -3.32 5.71
N GLU A 100 -9.61 -3.91 6.69
CA GLU A 100 -10.50 -5.05 6.43
C GLU A 100 -11.64 -4.60 5.49
N LEU A 101 -11.82 -5.33 4.39
CA LEU A 101 -12.91 -5.09 3.45
C LEU A 101 -14.13 -5.91 3.87
N PRO A 102 -15.36 -5.41 3.64
CA PRO A 102 -16.55 -6.21 3.84
C PRO A 102 -16.44 -7.50 3.01
N LYS A 103 -16.87 -8.62 3.59
CA LYS A 103 -17.10 -9.83 2.81
C LYS A 103 -18.31 -9.54 1.94
N ASP A 104 -18.08 -9.43 0.63
CA ASP A 104 -19.14 -9.42 -0.38
C ASP A 104 -20.13 -10.58 -0.13
#